data_AF-A0ABD6AZE3-F1
#
_entry.id   AF-A0ABD6AZE3-F1
#
_cell.length_a   1.000
_cell.length_b   1.000
_cell.length_c   1.000
_cell.angle_alpha   90.00
_cell.angle_beta   90.00
_cell.angle_gamma   90.00
#
_symmetry.space_group_name_H-M   'P 1'
#
loop_
_entity.id
_entity.type
_entity.pdbx_description
1 polymer ?
#
loop_
_entity_poly.entity_id
_entity_poly.type
_entity_poly.pdbx_seq_one_letter_code
_entity_poly.pdbx_strand_id
1 'polypeptide(L)'
;MSDTPTPTDSTPHGSPVPTDVPPDAVVATCPYCDRPFPSDHLRALHLGERHAARLSDRERDAFERAEETEVDDLFVYHLKVVSLIVLVVMGLSYVYAFALV
;
A
#
# COMPACT_ATOMS: atom_id res chain seq x y z
N MET A 1 49.35 18.72 -3.14
CA MET A 1 48.83 17.37 -3.41
C MET A 1 48.12 16.96 -2.12
N SER A 2 46.81 17.17 -2.06
CA SER A 2 46.02 16.99 -0.84
C SER A 2 45.31 15.65 -0.91
N ASP A 3 45.70 14.71 -0.05
CA ASP A 3 45.00 13.45 0.15
C ASP A 3 43.81 13.70 1.10
N THR A 4 42.60 13.72 0.55
CA THR A 4 41.37 13.70 1.33
C THR A 4 41.01 12.23 1.60
N PRO A 5 41.01 11.75 2.85
CA PRO A 5 40.48 10.42 3.14
C PRO A 5 38.95 10.43 2.93
N THR A 6 38.49 9.59 1.99
CA THR A 6 37.07 9.28 1.81
C THR A 6 36.52 8.69 3.12
N PRO A 7 35.48 9.28 3.74
CA PRO A 7 34.84 8.65 4.88
C PRO A 7 34.15 7.36 4.40
N THR A 8 34.61 6.23 4.94
CA THR A 8 33.97 4.92 4.75
C THR A 8 32.61 4.96 5.43
N ASP A 9 31.56 5.24 4.66
CA ASP A 9 30.18 5.08 5.08
C ASP A 9 29.88 3.58 5.24
N SER A 10 30.21 3.06 6.42
CA SER A 10 29.85 1.69 6.84
C SER A 10 28.45 1.70 7.43
N THR A 11 27.47 2.19 6.67
CA THR A 11 26.06 1.91 6.97
C THR A 11 25.81 0.44 6.63
N PRO A 12 25.37 -0.41 7.58
CA PRO A 12 24.97 -1.78 7.28
C PRO A 12 23.77 -1.71 6.32
N HIS A 13 24.02 -1.82 5.02
CA HIS A 13 22.96 -2.03 4.03
C HIS A 13 22.26 -3.32 4.43
N GLY A 14 21.05 -3.17 4.98
CA GLY A 14 20.20 -4.29 5.34
C GLY A 14 20.15 -5.28 4.19
N SER A 15 20.25 -6.57 4.51
CA SER A 15 20.27 -7.66 3.53
C SER A 15 19.28 -7.41 2.40
N PRO A 16 19.66 -7.63 1.13
CA PRO A 16 18.75 -7.46 0.00
C PRO A 16 17.49 -8.27 0.28
N VAL A 17 16.36 -7.58 0.38
CA VAL A 17 15.05 -8.22 0.48
C VAL A 17 14.92 -9.10 -0.76
N PRO A 18 14.71 -10.42 -0.62
CA PRO A 18 14.56 -11.29 -1.77
C PRO A 18 13.33 -10.83 -2.59
N THR A 19 13.59 -10.24 -3.76
CA THR A 19 12.55 -9.80 -4.70
C THR A 19 12.23 -10.88 -5.75
N ASP A 20 12.81 -12.06 -5.62
CA ASP A 20 12.62 -13.18 -6.54
C ASP A 20 11.21 -13.77 -6.34
N VAL A 21 10.44 -13.85 -7.42
CA VAL A 21 9.09 -14.41 -7.41
C VAL A 21 9.24 -15.90 -7.71
N PRO A 22 8.75 -16.80 -6.82
CA PRO A 22 8.82 -18.23 -7.05
C PRO A 22 8.32 -18.60 -8.44
N PRO A 23 9.00 -19.49 -9.18
CA PRO A 23 8.63 -19.83 -10.56
C PRO A 23 7.24 -20.50 -10.67
N ASP A 24 6.69 -20.98 -9.55
CA ASP A 24 5.37 -21.60 -9.44
C ASP A 24 4.31 -20.65 -8.86
N ALA A 25 4.64 -19.36 -8.69
CA ALA A 25 3.67 -18.37 -8.24
C ALA A 25 2.62 -18.13 -9.33
N VAL A 26 1.35 -18.11 -8.93
CA VAL A 26 0.24 -17.77 -9.84
C VAL A 26 0.33 -16.29 -10.18
N VAL A 27 0.90 -15.97 -11.34
CA VAL A 27 1.06 -14.60 -11.84
C VAL A 27 -0.10 -14.26 -12.78
N ALA A 28 -0.82 -13.19 -12.45
CA ALA A 28 -1.86 -12.63 -13.30
C ALA A 28 -1.22 -11.73 -14.36
N THR A 29 -1.34 -12.08 -15.64
CA THR A 29 -0.76 -11.29 -16.75
C THR A 29 -1.79 -10.33 -17.33
N CYS A 30 -1.36 -9.09 -17.62
CA CYS A 30 -2.19 -8.10 -18.32
C CYS A 30 -2.33 -8.45 -19.81
N PRO A 31 -3.55 -8.55 -20.37
CA PRO A 31 -3.77 -8.91 -21.78
C PRO A 31 -3.33 -7.85 -22.81
N TYR A 32 -3.01 -6.62 -22.38
CA TYR A 32 -2.64 -5.52 -23.28
C TYR A 32 -1.15 -5.19 -23.32
N CYS A 33 -0.41 -5.55 -22.27
CA CYS A 33 1.01 -5.21 -22.13
C CYS A 33 1.88 -6.39 -21.66
N ASP A 34 1.28 -7.57 -21.49
CA ASP A 34 1.92 -8.82 -21.06
C ASP A 34 2.74 -8.72 -19.76
N ARG A 35 2.50 -7.68 -18.94
CA ARG A 35 3.18 -7.50 -17.66
C ARG A 35 2.61 -8.49 -16.63
N PRO A 36 3.47 -9.27 -15.94
CA PRO A 36 3.05 -10.16 -14.86
C PRO A 36 2.79 -9.36 -13.58
N PHE A 37 1.70 -9.69 -12.89
CA PHE A 37 1.31 -9.14 -11.60
C PHE A 37 1.10 -10.25 -10.57
N PRO A 38 1.46 -10.03 -9.29
CA PRO A 38 1.35 -11.05 -8.25
C PRO A 38 -0.08 -11.35 -7.80
N SER A 39 -1.06 -10.55 -8.22
CA SER A 39 -2.48 -10.82 -7.95
C SER A 39 -3.36 -10.29 -9.09
N ASP A 40 -4.52 -10.93 -9.27
CA ASP A 40 -5.56 -10.46 -10.21
C ASP A 40 -6.05 -9.04 -9.87
N HIS A 41 -6.03 -8.70 -8.58
CA HIS A 41 -6.38 -7.39 -8.05
C HIS A 41 -5.46 -6.27 -8.57
N LEU A 42 -4.14 -6.46 -8.45
CA LEU A 42 -3.16 -5.50 -8.97
C LEU A 42 -3.21 -5.40 -10.50
N ARG A 43 -3.49 -6.52 -11.18
CA ARG A 43 -3.74 -6.50 -12.63
C ARG A 43 -4.97 -5.65 -12.98
N ALA A 44 -6.06 -5.78 -12.23
CA ALA A 44 -7.29 -5.02 -12.45
C ALA A 44 -7.04 -3.52 -12.26
N LEU A 45 -6.37 -3.13 -11.18
CA LEU A 45 -5.96 -1.74 -10.90
C LEU A 45 -5.13 -1.17 -12.07
N HIS A 46 -4.14 -1.92 -12.54
CA HIS A 46 -3.31 -1.54 -13.68
C HIS A 46 -4.12 -1.36 -14.98
N LEU A 47 -5.09 -2.24 -15.24
CA LEU A 47 -5.96 -2.13 -16.40
C LEU A 47 -6.71 -0.81 -16.38
N GLY A 48 -7.34 -0.46 -15.25
CA GLY A 48 -8.05 0.80 -15.06
C GLY A 48 -7.16 2.02 -15.26
N GLU A 49 -5.95 2.03 -14.69
CA GLU A 49 -5.03 3.19 -14.78
C GLU A 49 -4.37 3.37 -16.15
N ARG A 50 -3.91 2.28 -16.79
CA ARG A 50 -3.08 2.35 -18.01
C ARG A 50 -3.82 1.99 -19.28
N HIS A 51 -4.94 1.30 -19.17
CA HIS A 51 -5.72 0.80 -20.31
C HIS A 51 -7.19 1.21 -20.27
N ALA A 52 -7.57 2.21 -19.46
CA ALA A 52 -8.93 2.77 -19.31
C ALA A 52 -9.76 2.83 -20.60
N ALA A 53 -9.12 3.27 -21.70
CA ALA A 53 -9.75 3.50 -23.00
C ALA A 53 -10.06 2.21 -23.79
N ARG A 54 -9.52 1.06 -23.39
CA ARG A 54 -9.67 -0.23 -24.08
C ARG A 54 -10.37 -1.30 -23.24
N LEU A 55 -10.81 -0.98 -22.02
CA LEU A 55 -11.50 -1.93 -21.14
C LEU A 55 -12.81 -2.40 -21.75
N SER A 56 -13.04 -3.72 -21.68
CA SER A 56 -14.37 -4.31 -21.79
C SER A 56 -15.20 -4.07 -20.51
N ASP A 57 -16.52 -4.18 -20.63
CA ASP A 57 -17.43 -3.97 -19.48
C ASP A 57 -17.14 -4.93 -18.32
N ARG A 58 -16.74 -6.18 -18.62
CA ARG A 58 -16.35 -7.18 -17.61
C ARG A 58 -15.06 -6.80 -16.87
N GLU A 59 -14.09 -6.24 -17.59
CA GLU A 59 -12.85 -5.78 -16.99
C GLU A 59 -13.08 -4.52 -16.15
N ARG A 60 -14.03 -3.67 -16.55
CA ARG A 60 -14.37 -2.45 -15.82
C ARG A 60 -15.03 -2.78 -14.47
N ASP A 61 -15.95 -3.74 -14.46
CA ASP A 61 -16.53 -4.28 -13.22
C ASP A 61 -15.46 -4.92 -12.31
N ALA A 62 -14.47 -5.60 -12.89
CA ALA A 62 -13.36 -6.16 -12.12
C ALA A 62 -12.45 -5.09 -11.51
N PHE A 63 -12.25 -3.97 -12.20
CA PHE A 63 -11.53 -2.81 -11.68
C PHE A 63 -12.30 -2.13 -10.55
N GLU A 64 -13.59 -1.85 -10.73
CA GLU A 64 -14.43 -1.17 -9.74
C GLU A 64 -14.49 -1.96 -8.42
N ARG A 65 -14.67 -3.29 -8.49
CA ARG A 65 -14.63 -4.15 -7.29
C ARG A 65 -13.27 -4.18 -6.59
N ALA A 66 -12.18 -4.12 -7.35
CA ALA A 66 -10.84 -4.04 -6.77
C ALA A 66 -10.64 -2.69 -6.07
N GLU A 67 -11.06 -1.60 -6.70
CA GLU A 67 -10.99 -0.25 -6.12
C GLU A 67 -11.83 -0.15 -4.84
N GLU A 68 -13.07 -0.64 -4.85
CA GLU A 68 -13.94 -0.67 -3.66
C GLU A 68 -13.30 -1.41 -2.49
N THR A 69 -12.64 -2.55 -2.76
CA THR A 69 -11.98 -3.35 -1.71
C THR A 69 -10.81 -2.58 -1.07
N GLU A 70 -9.99 -1.88 -1.87
CA GLU A 70 -8.89 -1.06 -1.33
C GLU A 70 -9.41 0.13 -0.53
N VAL A 71 -10.47 0.77 -1.02
CA VAL A 71 -11.09 1.92 -0.36
C VAL A 71 -11.69 1.50 0.99
N ASP A 72 -12.34 0.35 1.08
CA ASP A 72 -12.91 -0.16 2.32
C ASP A 72 -11.83 -0.46 3.38
N ASP A 73 -10.75 -1.13 3.00
CA ASP A 73 -9.63 -1.42 3.91
C ASP A 73 -8.98 -0.12 4.43
N LEU A 74 -8.78 0.84 3.53
CA LEU A 74 -8.23 2.13 3.88
C LEU A 74 -9.18 2.91 4.79
N PHE A 75 -10.48 2.89 4.51
CA PHE A 75 -11.52 3.53 5.31
C PHE A 75 -11.58 2.94 6.72
N VAL A 76 -11.53 1.61 6.85
CA VAL A 76 -11.51 0.92 8.16
C VAL A 76 -10.25 1.29 8.95
N TYR A 77 -9.09 1.39 8.30
CA TYR A 77 -7.88 1.86 8.97
C TYR A 77 -8.02 3.30 9.47
N HIS A 78 -8.51 4.21 8.64
CA HIS A 78 -8.76 5.61 9.03
C HIS A 78 -9.74 5.70 10.20
N LEU A 79 -10.83 4.92 10.16
CA LEU A 79 -11.80 4.84 11.24
C LEU A 79 -11.13 4.40 12.55
N LYS A 80 -10.30 3.35 12.52
CA LYS A 80 -9.55 2.87 13.70
C LYS A 80 -8.65 3.97 14.29
N VAL A 81 -7.90 4.68 13.45
CA VAL A 81 -6.99 5.75 13.88
C VAL A 81 -7.76 6.92 14.49
N VAL A 82 -8.82 7.40 13.82
CA VAL A 82 -9.65 8.51 14.33
C VAL A 82 -10.32 8.11 15.64
N SER A 83 -10.91 6.91 15.72
CA SER A 83 -11.51 6.40 16.95
C SER A 83 -10.50 6.33 18.10
N LEU A 84 -9.27 5.86 17.85
CA LEU A 84 -8.21 5.83 18.85
C LEU A 84 -7.87 7.24 19.37
N ILE A 85 -7.69 8.21 18.46
CA ILE A 85 -7.39 9.59 18.83
C ILE A 85 -8.53 10.18 19.67
N VAL A 86 -9.79 9.98 19.26
CA VAL A 86 -10.96 10.46 20.00
C VAL A 86 -11.00 9.88 21.40
N LEU A 87 -10.77 8.57 21.56
CA LEU A 87 -10.78 7.92 22.88
C LEU A 87 -9.65 8.44 23.77
N VAL A 88 -8.45 8.66 23.23
CA VAL A 88 -7.31 9.22 23.98
C VAL A 88 -7.63 10.64 24.44
N VAL A 89 -8.08 11.50 23.52
CA VAL A 89 -8.40 12.90 23.83
C VAL A 89 -9.56 12.98 24.83
N MET A 90 -10.61 12.17 24.64
CA MET A 90 -11.76 12.11 25.55
C MET A 90 -11.35 11.59 26.93
N GLY A 91 -10.50 10.56 27.00
CA GLY A 91 -9.97 10.06 28.26
C GLY A 91 -9.15 11.11 29.00
N LEU A 92 -8.23 11.78 28.29
CA LEU A 92 -7.42 12.85 28.86
C LEU A 92 -8.28 14.04 29.33
N SER A 93 -9.28 14.43 28.56
CA SER A 93 -10.18 15.52 28.93
C SER A 93 -11.01 15.17 30.17
N TYR A 94 -11.49 13.93 30.30
CA TYR A 94 -12.17 13.46 31.50
C TYR A 94 -11.26 13.48 32.73
N VAL A 95 -10.03 12.98 32.62
CA VAL A 95 -9.06 13.02 33.71
C VAL A 95 -8.80 14.47 34.13
N TYR A 96 -8.59 15.37 33.18
CA TYR A 96 -8.38 16.77 33.47
C TYR A 96 -9.60 17.43 34.14
N ALA A 97 -10.80 17.17 33.62
CA ALA A 97 -12.02 17.83 34.09
C ALA A 97 -12.53 17.32 35.45
N PHE A 98 -12.28 16.05 35.80
CA PHE A 98 -12.86 15.43 36.99
C PHE A 98 -11.83 14.93 38.02
N ALA A 99 -10.59 14.64 37.62
CA ALA A 99 -9.58 14.10 38.52
C ALA A 99 -8.52 15.14 38.95
N LEU A 100 -8.31 16.18 38.15
CA LEU A 100 -7.36 17.28 38.44
C LEU A 100 -8.02 18.59 38.88
N VAL A 101 -9.33 18.72 38.71
CA VAL A 101 -10.18 19.80 39.26
C VAL A 101 -10.70 19.39 40.62
#